data_AF-A0A167W2U1-F1
#
_entry.id   AF-A0A167W2U1-F1
#
_cell.length_a   1.000
_cell.length_b   1.000
_cell.length_c   1.000
_cell.angle_alpha   90.00
_cell.angle_beta   90.00
_cell.angle_gamma   90.00
#
_symmetry.space_group_name_H-M   'P 1'
#
loop_
_entity.id
_entity.type
_entity.pdbx_description
1 polymer ?
#
loop_
_entity_poly.entity_id
_entity_poly.type
_entity_poly.pdbx_seq_one_letter_code
_entity_poly.pdbx_strand_id
1 'polypeptide(L)'
;MEKADGSRIDISRGYLHDARSEELSSSTRLSCAWEAMYFCCCEFAAGRGFGLDGLEHPDANVVGKLLRALSLSADESGLVEALFRWSSCRHSLLPEPCSIEEACAVAEHVLSQTVALLAPMKTRTM
;
A
#
# COMPACT_ATOMS: atom_id res chain seq x y z
N MET A 1 -5.65 -28.59 0.77
CA MET A 1 -4.74 -27.49 0.37
C MET A 1 -5.51 -26.21 0.61
N GLU A 2 -5.25 -25.60 1.76
CA GLU A 2 -6.10 -24.59 2.38
C GLU A 2 -6.06 -23.28 1.59
N LYS A 3 -7.26 -22.79 1.22
CA LYS A 3 -7.46 -21.45 0.70
C LYS A 3 -7.25 -20.44 1.81
N ALA A 4 -6.04 -19.90 1.92
CA ALA A 4 -5.86 -18.58 2.52
C ALA A 4 -6.32 -17.52 1.50
N ASP A 5 -7.61 -17.53 1.12
CA ASP A 5 -8.22 -16.50 0.25
C ASP A 5 -8.56 -15.25 1.09
N GLY A 6 -7.60 -14.74 1.86
CA GLY A 6 -7.71 -13.39 2.41
C GLY A 6 -7.46 -12.41 1.28
N SER A 7 -8.39 -11.47 1.02
CA SER A 7 -8.12 -10.41 0.06
C SER A 7 -6.87 -9.65 0.51
N ARG A 8 -6.04 -9.17 -0.43
CA ARG A 8 -4.88 -8.34 -0.07
C ARG A 8 -5.28 -7.06 0.69
N ILE A 9 -6.55 -6.69 0.62
CA ILE A 9 -7.16 -5.65 1.46
C ILE A 9 -7.16 -6.04 2.94
N ASP A 10 -7.42 -7.29 3.29
CA ASP A 10 -7.38 -7.76 4.68
C ASP A 10 -5.94 -7.84 5.19
N ILE A 11 -5.00 -8.26 4.34
CA ILE A 11 -3.56 -8.22 4.65
C ILE A 11 -3.11 -6.77 4.88
N SER A 12 -3.54 -5.84 4.02
CA SER A 12 -3.26 -4.40 4.17
C SER A 12 -3.76 -3.85 5.51
N ARG A 13 -4.98 -4.22 5.92
CA ARG A 13 -5.54 -3.84 7.24
C ARG A 13 -4.70 -4.36 8.40
N GLY A 14 -4.21 -5.60 8.32
CA GLY A 14 -3.32 -6.18 9.32
C GLY A 14 -2.03 -5.38 9.47
N TYR A 15 -1.36 -5.07 8.36
CA TYR A 15 -0.16 -4.24 8.39
C TYR A 15 -0.42 -2.83 8.90
N LEU A 16 -1.54 -2.21 8.52
CA LEU A 16 -1.89 -0.87 9.02
C LEU A 16 -2.18 -0.88 10.53
N HIS A 17 -2.73 -1.96 11.07
CA HIS A 17 -2.88 -2.14 12.50
C HIS A 17 -1.50 -2.22 13.19
N ASP A 18 -0.59 -3.05 12.66
CA ASP A 18 0.75 -3.20 13.21
C ASP A 18 1.58 -1.91 13.13
N ALA A 19 1.40 -1.10 12.07
CA ALA A 19 2.05 0.20 11.92
C ALA A 19 1.75 1.16 13.08
N ARG A 20 0.61 1.00 13.74
CA ARG A 20 0.21 1.81 14.90
C ARG A 20 0.63 1.22 16.24
N SER A 21 1.23 0.02 16.25
CA SER A 21 1.67 -0.63 17.48
C SER A 21 2.90 0.06 18.06
N GLU A 22 2.76 0.67 19.23
CA GLU A 22 3.86 1.33 19.95
C GLU A 22 4.94 0.36 20.46
N GLU A 23 4.62 -0.94 20.51
CA GLU A 23 5.54 -2.02 20.88
C GLU A 23 6.60 -2.31 19.78
N LEU A 24 6.38 -1.79 18.57
CA LEU A 24 7.27 -1.98 17.43
C LEU A 24 8.21 -0.78 17.24
N SER A 25 9.40 -1.04 16.70
CA SER A 25 10.34 0.01 16.34
C SER A 25 9.78 0.94 15.26
N SER A 26 10.22 2.20 15.22
CA SER A 26 9.79 3.17 14.19
C SER A 26 9.99 2.65 12.77
N SER A 27 11.15 2.06 12.48
CA SER A 27 11.44 1.44 11.18
C SER A 27 10.48 0.28 10.86
N THR A 28 10.18 -0.58 11.84
CA THR A 28 9.19 -1.66 11.64
C THR A 28 7.81 -1.09 11.35
N ARG A 29 7.38 -0.07 12.09
CA ARG A 29 6.08 0.58 11.92
C ARG A 29 5.95 1.25 10.55
N LEU A 30 6.99 1.94 10.09
CA LEU A 30 7.05 2.52 8.75
C LEU A 30 7.03 1.44 7.65
N SER A 31 7.73 0.32 7.88
CA SER A 31 7.69 -0.84 6.98
C SER A 31 6.27 -1.41 6.90
N CYS A 32 5.58 -1.56 8.03
CA CYS A 32 4.18 -1.99 8.05
C CYS A 32 3.27 -1.01 7.30
N ALA A 33 3.43 0.31 7.48
CA ALA A 33 2.64 1.30 6.74
C ALA A 33 2.89 1.19 5.22
N TRP A 34 4.15 1.01 4.81
CA TRP A 34 4.52 0.76 3.42
C TRP A 34 3.89 -0.53 2.86
N GLU A 35 4.01 -1.65 3.57
CA GLU A 35 3.42 -2.92 3.17
C GLU A 35 1.90 -2.81 3.01
N ALA A 36 1.23 -2.11 3.92
CA ALA A 36 -0.21 -1.84 3.81
C ALA A 36 -0.57 -1.14 2.49
N MET A 37 0.20 -0.14 2.07
CA MET A 37 0.04 0.53 0.77
C MET A 37 0.34 -0.40 -0.39
N TYR A 38 1.42 -1.17 -0.31
CA TYR A 38 1.85 -2.06 -1.40
C TYR A 38 0.85 -3.20 -1.68
N PHE A 39 0.25 -3.78 -0.64
CA PHE A 39 -0.80 -4.77 -0.81
C PHE A 39 -2.06 -4.18 -1.48
N CYS A 40 -2.36 -2.90 -1.25
CA CYS A 40 -3.38 -2.18 -2.01
C CYS A 40 -2.99 -2.02 -3.49
N CYS A 41 -1.72 -1.71 -3.78
CA CYS A 41 -1.22 -1.63 -5.15
C CYS A 41 -1.40 -2.96 -5.88
N CYS A 42 -1.04 -4.06 -5.21
CA CYS A 42 -1.20 -5.40 -5.73
C CYS A 42 -2.67 -5.74 -6.00
N GLU A 43 -3.57 -5.46 -5.05
CA GLU A 43 -4.99 -5.76 -5.25
C GLU A 43 -5.58 -4.97 -6.42
N PHE A 44 -5.24 -3.69 -6.52
CA PHE A 44 -5.67 -2.87 -7.64
C PHE A 44 -5.14 -3.40 -8.98
N ALA A 45 -3.86 -3.75 -9.06
CA ALA A 45 -3.26 -4.30 -10.26
C ALA A 45 -3.90 -5.64 -10.66
N ALA A 46 -4.13 -6.55 -9.70
CA ALA A 46 -4.83 -7.81 -9.92
C ALA A 46 -6.27 -7.59 -10.41
N GLY A 47 -7.01 -6.65 -9.81
CA GLY A 47 -8.38 -6.29 -10.23
C GLY A 47 -8.46 -5.70 -11.65
N ARG A 48 -7.33 -5.21 -12.19
CA ARG A 48 -7.21 -4.74 -13.58
C ARG A 48 -6.68 -5.81 -14.55
N GLY A 49 -6.50 -7.04 -14.08
CA GLY A 49 -6.03 -8.17 -14.90
C GLY A 49 -4.52 -8.22 -15.09
N PHE A 50 -3.73 -7.52 -14.28
CA PHE A 50 -2.27 -7.66 -14.30
C PHE A 50 -1.85 -8.89 -13.49
N GLY A 51 -1.01 -9.73 -14.09
CA GLY A 51 -0.32 -10.80 -13.38
C GLY A 51 0.70 -10.22 -12.41
N LEU A 52 0.70 -10.71 -11.17
CA LEU A 52 1.66 -10.33 -10.13
C LEU A 52 2.74 -11.41 -9.93
N ASP A 53 2.61 -12.55 -10.60
CA ASP A 53 3.51 -13.69 -10.43
C ASP A 53 4.91 -13.38 -10.95
N GLY A 54 5.92 -13.64 -10.12
CA GLY A 54 7.34 -13.45 -10.47
C GLY A 54 7.85 -12.01 -10.37
N LEU A 55 7.06 -11.08 -9.82
CA LEU A 55 7.52 -9.71 -9.56
C LEU A 55 8.43 -9.66 -8.33
N GLU A 56 9.49 -8.86 -8.41
CA GLU A 56 10.34 -8.55 -7.26
C GLU A 56 9.58 -7.62 -6.29
N HIS A 57 9.68 -7.88 -4.99
CA HIS A 57 9.03 -7.06 -3.97
C HIS A 57 10.01 -6.01 -3.40
N PRO A 58 9.70 -4.71 -3.42
CA PRO A 58 8.55 -4.06 -4.08
C PRO A 58 8.76 -3.79 -5.59
N ASP A 59 7.73 -3.99 -6.42
CA ASP A 59 7.80 -3.71 -7.86
C ASP A 59 7.37 -2.28 -8.20
N ALA A 60 8.25 -1.54 -8.89
CA ALA A 60 8.02 -0.14 -9.24
C ALA A 60 6.83 0.08 -10.19
N ASN A 61 6.54 -0.88 -11.08
CA ASN A 61 5.41 -0.76 -12.01
C ASN A 61 4.08 -0.94 -11.28
N VAL A 62 4.02 -1.82 -10.28
CA VAL A 62 2.84 -2.01 -9.42
C VAL A 62 2.53 -0.73 -8.66
N VAL A 63 3.55 -0.12 -8.05
CA VAL A 63 3.41 1.16 -7.31
C VAL A 63 2.97 2.29 -8.23
N GLY A 64 3.66 2.46 -9.37
CA GLY A 64 3.35 3.53 -10.33
C GLY A 64 1.95 3.44 -10.94
N LYS A 65 1.39 2.23 -11.11
CA LYS A 65 0.03 2.04 -11.60
C LYS A 65 -1.02 2.49 -10.57
N LEU A 66 -0.81 2.17 -9.30
CA LEU A 66 -1.72 2.61 -8.25
C LEU A 66 -1.67 4.13 -8.11
N LEU A 67 -0.48 4.73 -8.05
CA LEU A 67 -0.32 6.18 -7.94
C LEU A 67 -1.03 6.95 -9.06
N ARG A 68 -1.03 6.42 -10.29
CA ARG A 68 -1.77 7.03 -11.41
C ARG A 68 -3.28 6.84 -11.34
N ALA A 69 -3.73 5.79 -10.68
CA ALA A 69 -5.15 5.46 -10.57
C ALA A 69 -5.81 6.12 -9.36
N LEU A 70 -5.06 6.34 -8.29
CA LEU A 70 -5.52 7.05 -7.10
C LEU A 70 -5.52 8.55 -7.35
N SER A 71 -6.51 9.21 -6.79
CA SER A 71 -6.55 10.69 -6.73
C SER A 71 -5.81 11.14 -5.49
N LEU A 72 -4.52 10.79 -5.38
CA LEU A 72 -3.65 11.29 -4.32
C LEU A 72 -3.21 12.72 -4.63
N SER A 73 -3.01 13.51 -3.58
CA SER A 73 -2.33 14.80 -3.71
C SER A 73 -0.86 14.61 -4.11
N ALA A 74 -0.20 15.69 -4.55
CA ALA A 74 1.21 15.66 -4.89
C ALA A 74 2.09 15.29 -3.67
N ASP A 75 1.71 15.76 -2.48
CA ASP A 75 2.42 15.48 -1.23
C ASP A 75 2.30 13.99 -0.85
N GLU A 76 1.10 13.43 -0.95
CA GLU A 76 0.86 12.00 -0.69
C GLU A 76 1.59 11.11 -1.69
N SER A 77 1.55 11.48 -2.97
CA SER A 77 2.28 10.75 -4.02
C SER A 77 3.79 10.78 -3.76
N GLY A 78 4.34 11.94 -3.38
CA GLY A 78 5.74 12.10 -3.01
C GLY A 78 6.12 11.28 -1.79
N LEU A 79 5.23 11.19 -0.79
CA LEU A 79 5.45 10.37 0.41
C LEU A 79 5.47 8.87 0.08
N VAL A 80 4.55 8.39 -0.76
CA VAL A 80 4.53 6.99 -1.22
C VAL A 80 5.82 6.66 -2.00
N GLU A 81 6.27 7.55 -2.88
CA GLU A 81 7.54 7.40 -3.59
C GLU A 81 8.75 7.38 -2.64
N ALA A 82 8.75 8.24 -1.61
CA ALA A 82 9.80 8.27 -0.61
C ALA A 82 9.84 6.98 0.22
N LEU A 83 8.69 6.45 0.65
CA LEU A 83 8.57 5.15 1.34
C LEU A 83 8.98 3.98 0.43
N PHE A 84 8.63 4.01 -0.86
CA PHE A 84 9.08 3.01 -1.84
C PHE A 84 10.61 2.98 -1.95
N ARG A 85 11.25 4.15 -2.07
CA ARG A 85 12.72 4.24 -2.16
C ARG A 85 13.38 3.83 -0.85
N TRP A 86 12.81 4.25 0.27
CA TRP A 86 13.29 3.91 1.60
C TRP A 86 13.23 2.41 1.86
N SER A 87 12.12 1.74 1.55
CA SER A 87 11.95 0.28 1.70
C SER A 87 12.80 -0.53 0.73
N SER A 88 13.06 0.00 -0.48
CA SER A 88 13.92 -0.64 -1.48
C SER A 88 15.41 -0.58 -1.09
N CYS A 89 15.82 0.42 -0.32
CA CYS A 89 17.13 0.44 0.32
C CYS A 89 17.06 -0.42 1.58
N ARG A 90 17.93 -1.42 1.73
CA ARG A 90 18.02 -2.20 2.99
C ARG A 90 18.03 -1.21 4.16
N HIS A 91 16.99 -1.28 5.01
CA HIS A 91 16.44 -0.31 5.98
C HIS A 91 17.41 0.57 6.82
N SER A 92 18.73 0.44 6.69
CA SER A 92 19.74 1.06 7.54
C SER A 92 20.51 2.23 6.91
N LEU A 93 20.31 2.56 5.63
CA LEU A 93 21.15 3.56 4.94
C LEU A 93 20.49 4.92 4.74
N LEU A 94 19.17 5.01 4.83
CA LEU A 94 18.42 6.25 4.61
C LEU A 94 17.70 6.68 5.88
N PRO A 95 17.63 7.98 6.16
CA PRO A 95 16.77 8.50 7.23
C PRO A 95 15.31 8.13 6.94
N GLU A 96 14.51 8.06 8.00
CA GLU A 96 13.06 7.87 7.88
C GLU A 96 12.47 8.99 7.00
N PRO A 97 11.66 8.65 5.98
CA PRO A 97 11.21 9.63 4.99
C PRO A 97 10.09 10.54 5.49
N CYS A 98 9.37 10.11 6.53
CA CYS A 98 8.25 10.81 7.14
C CYS A 98 7.99 10.28 8.54
N SER A 99 7.08 10.93 9.28
CA SER A 99 6.59 10.41 10.55
C SER A 99 5.70 9.17 10.36
N ILE A 100 5.54 8.39 11.43
CA ILE A 100 4.69 7.21 11.42
C ILE A 100 3.22 7.61 11.24
N GLU A 101 2.82 8.74 11.82
CA GLU A 101 1.47 9.31 11.72
C GLU A 101 1.14 9.67 10.27
N GLU A 102 2.06 10.34 9.57
CA GLU A 102 1.90 10.66 8.15
C GLU A 102 1.83 9.39 7.30
N ALA A 103 2.72 8.42 7.53
CA ALA A 103 2.71 7.16 6.80
C ALA A 103 1.39 6.38 7.00
N CYS A 104 0.87 6.32 8.23
CA CYS A 104 -0.41 5.68 8.54
C CYS A 104 -1.58 6.41 7.88
N ALA A 105 -1.60 7.75 7.92
CA ALA A 105 -2.66 8.55 7.31
C ALA A 105 -2.74 8.34 5.79
N VAL A 106 -1.59 8.33 5.11
CA VAL A 106 -1.53 8.02 3.67
C VAL A 106 -1.95 6.58 3.40
N ALA A 107 -1.54 5.61 4.23
CA ALA A 107 -1.90 4.21 4.05
C ALA A 107 -3.42 3.99 4.20
N GLU A 108 -4.06 4.67 5.15
CA GLU A 108 -5.51 4.69 5.30
C GLU A 108 -6.22 5.26 4.08
N HIS A 109 -5.73 6.39 3.57
CA HIS A 109 -6.32 7.01 2.40
C HIS A 109 -6.20 6.12 1.16
N VAL A 110 -5.01 5.54 0.94
CA VAL A 110 -4.74 4.56 -0.13
C VAL A 110 -5.67 3.36 -0.02
N LEU A 111 -5.81 2.77 1.17
CA LEU A 111 -6.69 1.64 1.43
C LEU A 111 -8.15 1.99 1.13
N SER A 112 -8.63 3.14 1.62
CA SER A 112 -9.99 3.63 1.40
C SER A 112 -10.30 3.82 -0.09
N GLN A 113 -9.42 4.49 -0.83
CA GLN A 113 -9.59 4.69 -2.27
C GLN A 113 -9.51 3.36 -3.04
N THR A 114 -8.60 2.47 -2.67
CA THR A 114 -8.48 1.14 -3.31
C THR A 114 -9.77 0.34 -3.15
N VAL A 115 -10.33 0.30 -1.93
CA VAL A 115 -11.63 -0.34 -1.66
C VAL A 115 -12.74 0.30 -2.49
N ALA A 116 -12.78 1.63 -2.60
CA ALA A 116 -13.78 2.34 -3.39
C ALA A 116 -13.67 2.04 -4.90
N LEU A 117 -12.45 1.93 -5.43
CA LEU A 117 -12.18 1.59 -6.82
C LEU A 117 -12.51 0.14 -7.17
N LEU A 118 -12.40 -0.77 -6.21
CA LEU A 118 -12.69 -2.20 -6.36
C LEU A 118 -14.15 -2.55 -6.07
N ALA A 119 -14.91 -1.65 -5.43
CA ALA A 119 -16.33 -1.86 -5.23
C ALA A 119 -17.03 -2.01 -6.59
N PRO A 120 -17.88 -3.03 -6.77
CA PRO A 120 -18.61 -3.20 -8.03
C PRO A 120 -19.38 -1.91 -8.30
N MET A 121 -19.16 -1.31 -9.48
CA MET A 121 -19.99 -0.22 -9.96
C MET A 121 -21.43 -0.72 -9.90
N LYS A 122 -22.21 -0.29 -8.90
CA LYS A 122 -23.66 -0.46 -8.93
C LYS A 122 -24.08 0.14 -10.26
N THR A 123 -24.51 -0.73 -11.17
CA THR A 123 -25.16 -0.37 -12.42
C THR A 123 -26.09 0.79 -12.15
N ARG A 124 -25.71 1.98 -12.63
CA ARG A 124 -26.66 3.07 -12.83
C ARG A 124 -27.57 2.61 -13.96
N THR A 125 -28.59 1.85 -13.59
CA THR A 125 -29.75 1.62 -14.42
C THR A 125 -30.76 2.69 -14.06
N MET A 126 -30.84 3.73 -14.90
CA MET A 126 -32.04 4.41 -15.41
C MET A 126 -31.65 5.77 -15.98
#